data_AF-A0A536Z2A4-F1
#
_entry.id   AF-A0A536Z2A4-F1
#
_cell.length_a   1.000
_cell.length_b   1.000
_cell.length_c   1.000
_cell.angle_alpha   90.00
_cell.angle_beta   90.00
_cell.angle_gamma   90.00
#
_symmetry.space_group_name_H-M   'P 1'
#
loop_
_entity.id
_entity.type
_entity.pdbx_description
1 polymer ?
#
loop_
_entity_poly.entity_id
_entity_poly.type
_entity_poly.pdbx_seq_one_letter_code
_entity_poly.pdbx_strand_id
1 'polypeptide(L)'
;MEPSGSVVTANITPTWVERMRLHRWYAISGDAPDLDLPATAPGTRYLIDTDPARNPILNPARTIRERLRRMLGREPKSPWHGVAGFSAITEGWNGAAYASRYGQSGSMIVYGGGHNDYFGSGVHAFDLASREWRRITDGFVSGRDDQYGAGACYPESVYPDGSPLPPHTYDYVQYDPLGNDYILLKGQTELGPDVKAVAIPHLFNLETLTWRRGPLHPTAILNSGGWTTWDASRRMVWGHSGDDGGGNAFIGFSPDGNNGDGTFGRWTDHFPSKVRRIANHNAMQLDPVVDVIVVEVHARNEIWAIDPSDPGRAIERIESAGSKPVLQPYAAMAYAPNLACVVYFSPLDNGTVYLVAPHEARRSSDALSGKWTWRPCQPGAGTLDPIADAAGRSRYPVHLSQTFGRFRIASFGAIDLAVLVRHVDTPVYVMRLT
;
A
#
# COMPACT_ATOMS: atom_id res chain seq x y z
N MET A 1 22.63 -22.19 -19.02
CA MET A 1 21.31 -22.75 -18.67
C MET A 1 20.36 -21.58 -18.85
N GLU A 2 19.71 -21.49 -20.02
CA GLU A 2 18.79 -20.39 -20.30
C GLU A 2 17.61 -20.51 -19.33
N PRO A 3 17.19 -19.43 -18.65
CA PRO A 3 16.03 -19.48 -17.79
C PRO A 3 14.84 -19.84 -18.67
N SER A 4 14.21 -20.97 -18.36
CA SER A 4 12.96 -21.40 -19.00
C SER A 4 12.00 -20.22 -18.95
N GLY A 5 11.62 -19.69 -20.12
CA GLY A 5 10.72 -18.56 -20.25
C GLY A 5 9.40 -18.89 -19.57
N SER A 6 9.25 -18.44 -18.33
CA SER A 6 7.99 -18.42 -17.60
C SER A 6 7.00 -17.65 -18.47
N VAL A 7 6.00 -18.36 -18.99
CA VAL A 7 4.89 -17.74 -19.71
C VAL A 7 4.18 -16.86 -18.69
N VAL A 8 4.36 -15.54 -18.82
CA VAL A 8 3.60 -14.57 -18.05
C VAL A 8 2.15 -14.77 -18.46
N THR A 9 1.37 -15.47 -17.64
CA THR A 9 -0.07 -15.62 -17.85
C THR A 9 -0.68 -14.24 -17.76
N ALA A 10 -1.27 -13.75 -18.85
CA ALA A 10 -2.00 -12.50 -18.84
C ALA A 10 -3.09 -12.55 -17.76
N ASN A 11 -3.21 -11.48 -16.99
CA ASN A 11 -4.27 -11.35 -15.99
C ASN A 11 -5.63 -11.52 -16.65
N ILE A 12 -6.45 -12.41 -16.09
CA ILE A 12 -7.80 -12.62 -16.59
C ILE A 12 -8.64 -11.43 -16.15
N THR A 13 -9.31 -10.76 -17.10
CA THR A 13 -10.29 -9.72 -16.76
C THR A 13 -11.45 -10.36 -15.99
N PRO A 14 -11.77 -9.91 -14.76
CA PRO A 14 -12.94 -10.41 -14.07
C PRO A 14 -14.21 -10.12 -14.89
N THR A 15 -15.08 -11.11 -15.05
CA THR A 15 -16.30 -10.98 -15.89
C THR A 15 -17.25 -9.87 -15.42
N TRP A 16 -17.18 -9.49 -14.15
CA TRP A 16 -18.00 -8.41 -13.59
C TRP A 16 -17.54 -7.01 -14.02
N VAL A 17 -16.28 -6.85 -14.44
CA VAL A 17 -15.73 -5.56 -14.91
C VAL A 17 -16.47 -5.08 -16.16
N GLU A 18 -16.90 -6.00 -17.02
CA GLU A 18 -17.65 -5.68 -18.25
C GLU A 18 -19.02 -5.04 -17.96
N ARG A 19 -19.58 -5.28 -16.77
CA ARG A 19 -20.87 -4.70 -16.32
C ARG A 19 -20.71 -3.27 -15.76
N MET A 20 -19.48 -2.84 -15.50
CA MET A 20 -19.22 -1.54 -14.91
C MET A 20 -19.40 -0.43 -15.93
N ARG A 21 -20.00 0.67 -15.47
CA ARG A 21 -20.00 1.94 -16.19
C ARG A 21 -18.74 2.73 -15.83
N LEU A 22 -18.25 3.50 -16.79
CA LEU A 22 -17.12 4.40 -16.58
C LEU A 22 -17.41 5.42 -15.48
N HIS A 23 -16.41 5.69 -14.64
CA HIS A 23 -16.43 6.70 -13.59
C HIS A 23 -17.58 6.53 -12.58
N ARG A 24 -17.94 5.28 -12.28
CA ARG A 24 -18.86 4.94 -11.20
C ARG A 24 -18.16 4.02 -10.20
N TRP A 25 -18.34 4.30 -8.92
CA TRP A 25 -17.89 3.43 -7.84
C TRP A 25 -18.88 2.29 -7.60
N TYR A 26 -18.34 1.12 -7.30
CA TYR A 26 -19.07 -0.09 -6.96
C TYR A 26 -18.42 -0.77 -5.77
N ALA A 27 -19.21 -1.27 -4.82
CA ALA A 27 -18.78 -2.21 -3.80
C ALA A 27 -18.80 -3.63 -4.38
N ILE A 28 -17.64 -4.28 -4.49
CA ILE A 28 -17.55 -5.62 -5.13
C ILE A 28 -17.46 -6.77 -4.13
N SER A 29 -17.29 -6.51 -2.84
CA SER A 29 -17.32 -7.54 -1.80
C SER A 29 -18.33 -7.21 -0.70
N GLY A 30 -18.41 -8.07 0.32
CA GLY A 30 -19.36 -7.92 1.42
C GLY A 30 -20.63 -8.75 1.27
N ASP A 31 -21.63 -8.42 2.09
CA ASP A 31 -22.90 -9.15 2.18
C ASP A 31 -23.89 -8.81 1.05
N ALA A 32 -23.78 -7.62 0.46
CA ALA A 32 -24.62 -7.15 -0.65
C ALA A 32 -23.79 -6.32 -1.64
N PRO A 33 -22.90 -6.96 -2.41
CA PRO A 33 -22.11 -6.26 -3.43
C PRO A 33 -22.99 -5.78 -4.59
N ASP A 34 -22.53 -4.76 -5.31
CA ASP A 34 -23.21 -4.21 -6.50
C ASP A 34 -23.12 -5.16 -7.71
N LEU A 35 -23.58 -4.72 -8.89
CA LEU A 35 -23.46 -5.42 -10.19
C LEU A 35 -24.18 -6.78 -10.23
N ASP A 36 -25.21 -6.95 -9.40
CA ASP A 36 -25.93 -8.20 -9.18
C ASP A 36 -24.99 -9.35 -8.81
N LEU A 37 -23.90 -9.03 -8.11
CA LEU A 37 -22.94 -10.02 -7.64
C LEU A 37 -23.52 -10.79 -6.45
N PRO A 38 -23.24 -12.09 -6.32
CA PRO A 38 -23.57 -12.81 -5.11
C PRO A 38 -22.74 -12.28 -3.94
N ALA A 39 -23.33 -12.36 -2.74
CA ALA A 39 -22.62 -12.13 -1.50
C ALA A 39 -21.30 -12.91 -1.47
N THR A 40 -20.28 -12.28 -0.91
CA THR A 40 -18.96 -12.91 -0.78
C THR A 40 -19.06 -14.07 0.21
N ALA A 41 -18.22 -15.10 0.08
CA ALA A 41 -18.28 -16.26 0.97
C ALA A 41 -18.12 -15.82 2.45
N PRO A 42 -18.87 -16.42 3.39
CA PRO A 42 -18.70 -16.12 4.82
C PRO A 42 -17.26 -16.38 5.27
N GLY A 43 -16.67 -15.46 6.05
CA GLY A 43 -15.29 -15.57 6.51
C GLY A 43 -14.23 -15.08 5.52
N THR A 44 -14.64 -14.52 4.39
CA THR A 44 -13.73 -13.89 3.40
C THR A 44 -14.27 -12.56 2.87
N ARG A 45 -15.35 -12.03 3.48
CA ARG A 45 -16.10 -10.88 2.96
C ARG A 45 -15.35 -9.58 3.16
N TYR A 46 -14.74 -9.47 4.33
CA TYR A 46 -14.07 -8.29 4.82
C TYR A 46 -12.67 -8.66 5.32
N LEU A 47 -11.76 -7.70 5.31
CA LEU A 47 -10.39 -7.91 5.77
C LEU A 47 -10.36 -8.42 7.23
N ILE A 48 -11.27 -7.96 8.10
CA ILE A 48 -11.41 -8.40 9.49
C ILE A 48 -11.71 -9.90 9.62
N ASP A 49 -12.25 -10.55 8.60
CA ASP A 49 -12.48 -12.00 8.61
C ASP A 49 -11.16 -12.79 8.61
N THR A 50 -10.08 -12.14 8.23
CA THR A 50 -8.73 -12.71 8.18
C THR A 50 -7.91 -12.46 9.45
N ASP A 51 -8.51 -11.88 10.50
CA ASP A 51 -7.85 -11.58 11.78
C ASP A 51 -7.35 -12.86 12.50
N PRO A 52 -6.03 -13.02 12.71
CA PRO A 52 -5.48 -14.18 13.42
C PRO A 52 -5.96 -14.28 14.88
N ALA A 53 -6.34 -13.19 15.52
CA ALA A 53 -6.88 -13.24 16.88
C ALA A 53 -8.23 -13.98 16.94
N ARG A 54 -9.00 -13.99 15.84
CA ARG A 54 -10.28 -14.69 15.71
C ARG A 54 -10.15 -16.16 15.34
N ASN A 55 -8.98 -16.59 14.87
CA ASN A 55 -8.73 -18.00 14.56
C ASN A 55 -8.44 -18.76 15.88
N PRO A 56 -9.31 -19.70 16.31
CA PRO A 56 -9.15 -20.42 17.58
C PRO A 56 -7.95 -21.36 17.60
N ILE A 57 -7.42 -21.77 16.45
CA ILE A 57 -6.22 -22.60 16.33
C ILE A 57 -4.98 -21.76 16.67
N LEU A 58 -4.90 -20.53 16.14
CA LEU A 58 -3.76 -19.63 16.35
C LEU A 58 -3.81 -18.90 17.69
N ASN A 59 -5.02 -18.52 18.11
CA ASN A 59 -5.25 -17.86 19.38
C ASN A 59 -6.23 -18.69 20.23
N PRO A 60 -5.80 -19.82 20.82
CA PRO A 60 -6.64 -20.59 21.71
C PRO A 60 -6.94 -19.81 22.99
N ALA A 61 -8.14 -19.96 23.54
CA ALA A 61 -8.52 -19.29 24.79
C ALA A 61 -7.73 -19.88 25.98
N ARG A 62 -6.65 -19.18 26.39
CA ARG A 62 -5.72 -19.62 27.44
C ARG A 62 -6.29 -19.51 28.85
N THR A 63 -7.34 -18.71 29.06
CA THR A 63 -7.95 -18.47 30.39
C THR A 63 -9.47 -18.63 30.38
N ILE A 64 -10.08 -18.91 31.52
CA ILE A 64 -11.55 -18.95 31.67
C ILE A 64 -12.17 -17.58 31.34
N ARG A 65 -11.50 -16.49 31.73
CA ARG A 65 -11.92 -15.13 31.40
C ARG A 65 -12.01 -14.90 29.89
N GLU A 66 -11.02 -15.40 29.14
CA GLU A 66 -11.00 -15.30 27.68
C GLU A 66 -12.08 -16.18 27.04
N ARG A 67 -12.32 -17.40 27.57
CA ARG A 67 -13.44 -18.25 27.13
C ARG A 67 -14.78 -17.55 27.31
N LEU A 68 -15.03 -16.98 28.49
CA LEU A 68 -16.25 -16.22 28.77
C LEU A 68 -16.39 -14.99 27.87
N ARG A 69 -15.29 -14.25 27.63
CA ARG A 69 -15.27 -13.10 26.72
C ARG A 69 -15.75 -13.51 25.33
N ARG A 70 -15.23 -14.62 24.78
CA ARG A 70 -15.65 -15.17 23.48
C ARG A 70 -17.10 -15.64 23.46
N MET A 71 -17.56 -16.33 24.52
CA MET A 71 -18.96 -16.75 24.66
C MET A 71 -19.93 -15.56 24.66
N LEU A 72 -19.49 -14.40 25.17
CA LEU A 72 -20.26 -13.15 25.16
C LEU A 72 -20.12 -12.36 23.84
N GLY A 73 -19.54 -12.95 22.80
CA GLY A 73 -19.35 -12.30 21.50
C GLY A 73 -18.34 -11.15 21.50
N ARG A 74 -17.53 -11.01 22.55
CA ARG A 74 -16.50 -9.97 22.63
C ARG A 74 -15.24 -10.44 21.89
N GLU A 75 -14.53 -9.49 21.29
CA GLU A 75 -13.37 -9.78 20.44
C GLU A 75 -12.25 -10.51 21.20
N PRO A 76 -11.65 -11.57 20.66
CA PRO A 76 -10.53 -12.21 21.33
C PRO A 76 -9.36 -11.26 21.59
N LYS A 77 -8.63 -11.46 22.70
CA LYS A 77 -7.34 -10.79 22.91
C LYS A 77 -6.20 -11.74 22.55
N SER A 78 -5.28 -11.29 21.72
CA SER A 78 -4.01 -11.98 21.42
C SER A 78 -2.82 -11.18 21.97
N PRO A 79 -1.66 -11.82 22.20
CA PRO A 79 -0.43 -11.11 22.57
C PRO A 79 -0.04 -9.99 21.57
N TRP A 80 -0.38 -10.16 20.29
CA TRP A 80 -0.08 -9.21 19.22
C TRP A 80 -1.18 -8.15 18.97
N HIS A 81 -2.14 -7.98 19.88
CA HIS A 81 -3.29 -7.09 19.67
C HIS A 81 -2.92 -5.59 19.64
N GLY A 82 -1.96 -5.12 20.44
CA GLY A 82 -1.69 -3.67 20.56
C GLY A 82 -2.86 -2.87 21.15
N VAL A 83 -2.86 -1.55 20.97
CA VAL A 83 -3.88 -0.62 21.47
C VAL A 83 -5.15 -0.64 20.63
N ALA A 84 -5.01 -0.69 19.31
CA ALA A 84 -6.13 -0.63 18.38
C ALA A 84 -6.61 -2.02 17.93
N GLY A 85 -5.72 -3.02 17.89
CA GLY A 85 -6.07 -4.32 17.35
C GLY A 85 -5.91 -4.38 15.83
N PHE A 86 -6.48 -5.43 15.25
CA PHE A 86 -6.41 -5.69 13.82
C PHE A 86 -6.92 -4.55 12.93
N SER A 87 -7.82 -3.70 13.44
CA SER A 87 -8.30 -2.51 12.72
C SER A 87 -7.19 -1.51 12.40
N ALA A 88 -6.07 -1.52 13.13
CA ALA A 88 -4.90 -0.69 12.84
C ALA A 88 -4.36 -0.87 11.41
N ILE A 89 -4.59 -2.03 10.79
CA ILE A 89 -4.19 -2.29 9.41
C ILE A 89 -4.83 -1.27 8.44
N THR A 90 -6.02 -0.75 8.75
CA THR A 90 -6.66 0.32 7.96
C THR A 90 -6.80 1.64 8.70
N GLU A 91 -7.07 1.62 10.00
CA GLU A 91 -7.27 2.85 10.77
C GLU A 91 -5.95 3.49 11.20
N GLY A 92 -4.85 2.74 11.18
CA GLY A 92 -3.51 3.27 11.30
C GLY A 92 -2.94 3.75 9.96
N TRP A 93 -1.67 4.17 10.01
CA TRP A 93 -0.97 4.73 8.86
C TRP A 93 -0.35 3.63 7.98
N ASN A 94 -1.20 2.87 7.27
CA ASN A 94 -0.76 1.73 6.46
C ASN A 94 -1.32 1.76 5.04
N GLY A 95 -0.46 1.39 4.09
CA GLY A 95 -0.76 1.28 2.67
C GLY A 95 -1.02 -0.13 2.17
N ALA A 96 -1.21 -0.25 0.86
CA ALA A 96 -1.39 -1.52 0.16
C ALA A 96 -0.61 -1.52 -1.16
N ALA A 97 -0.42 -2.67 -1.79
CA ALA A 97 0.08 -2.76 -3.16
C ALA A 97 -0.82 -3.67 -3.99
N TYR A 98 -0.97 -3.35 -5.28
CA TYR A 98 -1.65 -4.24 -6.21
C TYR A 98 -0.64 -5.21 -6.81
N ALA A 99 -0.75 -6.49 -6.46
CA ALA A 99 0.09 -7.56 -6.96
C ALA A 99 -0.57 -8.22 -8.17
N SER A 100 -0.19 -7.77 -9.37
CA SER A 100 -0.83 -8.20 -10.62
C SER A 100 -0.71 -9.70 -10.87
N ARG A 101 0.34 -10.40 -10.40
CA ARG A 101 0.53 -11.85 -10.60
C ARG A 101 0.11 -12.73 -9.41
N TYR A 102 -0.57 -12.17 -8.40
CA TYR A 102 -1.07 -12.97 -7.29
C TYR A 102 -2.59 -13.08 -7.34
N GLY A 103 -3.10 -14.29 -7.58
CA GLY A 103 -4.52 -14.49 -7.90
C GLY A 103 -4.81 -14.42 -9.41
N GLN A 104 -6.04 -14.74 -9.82
CA GLN A 104 -6.38 -14.84 -11.26
C GLN A 104 -6.44 -13.48 -11.97
N SER A 105 -6.82 -12.44 -11.22
CA SER A 105 -6.95 -11.06 -11.69
C SER A 105 -6.07 -10.11 -10.88
N GLY A 106 -5.02 -10.63 -10.26
CA GLY A 106 -4.23 -9.92 -9.27
C GLY A 106 -4.98 -9.70 -7.95
N SER A 107 -4.24 -9.24 -6.94
CA SER A 107 -4.75 -9.03 -5.59
C SER A 107 -4.27 -7.73 -4.97
N MET A 108 -5.09 -7.12 -4.12
CA MET A 108 -4.64 -6.07 -3.21
C MET A 108 -3.97 -6.71 -2.00
N ILE A 109 -2.68 -6.42 -1.78
CA ILE A 109 -1.90 -6.93 -0.65
C ILE A 109 -1.83 -5.85 0.43
N VAL A 110 -2.16 -6.22 1.66
CA VAL A 110 -2.16 -5.33 2.83
C VAL A 110 -1.34 -5.95 3.96
N TYR A 111 -0.55 -5.12 4.62
CA TYR A 111 0.31 -5.46 5.75
C TYR A 111 0.56 -4.21 6.61
N GLY A 112 0.81 -4.40 7.91
CA GLY A 112 1.20 -3.34 8.82
C GLY A 112 0.37 -3.33 10.10
N GLY A 113 0.07 -2.15 10.61
CA GLY A 113 -0.63 -1.93 11.86
C GLY A 113 0.28 -1.24 12.87
N GLY A 114 1.41 -1.89 13.14
CA GLY A 114 2.64 -1.37 13.76
C GLY A 114 2.58 -0.41 14.93
N HIS A 115 3.74 0.17 15.24
CA HIS A 115 3.95 1.06 16.39
C HIS A 115 3.50 0.40 17.71
N ASN A 116 2.39 0.87 18.29
CA ASN A 116 1.73 0.29 19.46
C ASN A 116 0.29 -0.15 19.14
N ASP A 117 -0.13 -0.05 17.88
CA ASP A 117 -1.53 -0.22 17.48
C ASP A 117 -1.86 -1.69 17.22
N TYR A 118 -0.97 -2.40 16.52
CA TYR A 118 -1.08 -3.83 16.23
C TYR A 118 0.29 -4.46 15.96
N PHE A 119 0.57 -5.63 16.54
CA PHE A 119 1.89 -6.28 16.46
C PHE A 119 1.91 -7.52 15.56
N GLY A 120 0.80 -7.89 14.94
CA GLY A 120 0.75 -9.06 14.05
C GLY A 120 1.48 -8.79 12.73
N SER A 121 2.18 -9.80 12.23
CA SER A 121 2.95 -9.74 10.97
C SER A 121 2.36 -10.61 9.86
N GLY A 122 1.05 -10.88 9.91
CA GLY A 122 0.33 -11.59 8.86
C GLY A 122 0.17 -10.73 7.60
N VAL A 123 0.22 -11.38 6.44
CA VAL A 123 -0.05 -10.74 5.14
C VAL A 123 -1.45 -11.12 4.67
N HIS A 124 -2.17 -10.12 4.17
CA HIS A 124 -3.56 -10.25 3.76
C HIS A 124 -3.72 -9.88 2.29
N ALA A 125 -4.50 -10.66 1.55
CA ALA A 125 -4.74 -10.46 0.13
C ALA A 125 -6.23 -10.43 -0.17
N PHE A 126 -6.66 -9.48 -1.00
CA PHE A 126 -7.98 -9.47 -1.62
C PHE A 126 -7.84 -9.80 -3.11
N ASP A 127 -8.32 -10.97 -3.52
CA ASP A 127 -8.28 -11.40 -4.92
C ASP A 127 -9.45 -10.75 -5.70
N LEU A 128 -9.13 -10.07 -6.82
CA LEU A 128 -10.14 -9.34 -7.59
C LEU A 128 -11.11 -10.26 -8.37
N ALA A 129 -10.71 -11.48 -8.70
CA ALA A 129 -11.54 -12.42 -9.43
C ALA A 129 -12.61 -13.04 -8.52
N SER A 130 -12.18 -13.58 -7.37
CA SER A 130 -13.06 -14.21 -6.39
C SER A 130 -13.79 -13.19 -5.51
N ARG A 131 -13.22 -11.98 -5.36
CA ARG A 131 -13.68 -10.91 -4.47
C ARG A 131 -13.58 -11.30 -3.00
N GLU A 132 -12.62 -12.15 -2.67
CA GLU A 132 -12.43 -12.72 -1.33
C GLU A 132 -11.14 -12.21 -0.67
N TRP A 133 -11.24 -11.90 0.62
CA TRP A 133 -10.09 -11.72 1.48
C TRP A 133 -9.52 -13.06 1.96
N ARG A 134 -8.19 -13.16 2.00
CA ARG A 134 -7.46 -14.29 2.57
C ARG A 134 -6.29 -13.80 3.40
N ARG A 135 -6.05 -14.48 4.52
CA ARG A 135 -4.75 -14.40 5.21
C ARG A 135 -3.81 -15.36 4.50
N ILE A 136 -2.78 -14.83 3.85
CA ILE A 136 -1.85 -15.64 3.05
C ILE A 136 -0.61 -16.05 3.85
N THR A 137 -0.37 -15.38 4.99
CA THR A 137 0.54 -15.86 6.04
C THR A 137 -0.02 -15.54 7.42
N ASP A 138 0.21 -16.43 8.38
CA ASP A 138 -0.18 -16.18 9.76
C ASP A 138 0.70 -15.15 10.46
N GLY A 139 1.97 -15.01 10.01
CA GLY A 139 2.99 -14.21 10.68
C GLY A 139 3.41 -14.79 12.03
N PHE A 140 4.08 -13.98 12.84
CA PHE A 140 4.57 -14.39 14.14
C PHE A 140 3.41 -14.39 15.15
N VAL A 141 2.91 -15.58 15.45
CA VAL A 141 1.77 -15.81 16.37
C VAL A 141 2.12 -16.74 17.54
N SER A 142 3.34 -17.26 17.58
CA SER A 142 3.81 -18.18 18.62
C SER A 142 4.53 -17.49 19.79
N GLY A 143 4.76 -16.18 19.67
CA GLY A 143 5.45 -15.40 20.70
C GLY A 143 4.75 -15.35 22.06
N ARG A 144 5.56 -15.12 23.10
CA ARG A 144 5.13 -14.78 24.46
C ARG A 144 4.75 -13.31 24.56
N ASP A 145 4.04 -12.92 25.62
CA ASP A 145 3.58 -11.54 25.83
C ASP A 145 4.75 -10.53 25.87
N ASP A 146 5.91 -10.91 26.40
CA ASP A 146 7.14 -10.10 26.46
C ASP A 146 7.87 -9.97 25.10
N GLN A 147 7.43 -10.71 24.09
CA GLN A 147 7.94 -10.62 22.71
C GLN A 147 7.11 -9.67 21.85
N TYR A 148 6.03 -9.10 22.40
CA TYR A 148 5.20 -8.07 21.78
C TYR A 148 5.15 -6.83 22.68
N GLY A 149 4.68 -5.70 22.14
CA GLY A 149 4.46 -4.50 22.94
C GLY A 149 5.73 -3.73 23.35
N ALA A 150 5.51 -2.70 24.16
CA ALA A 150 6.55 -1.76 24.56
C ALA A 150 7.76 -2.47 25.20
N GLY A 151 8.94 -2.23 24.64
CA GLY A 151 10.22 -2.79 25.10
C GLY A 151 10.68 -4.05 24.36
N ALA A 152 9.82 -4.67 23.53
CA ALA A 152 10.27 -5.73 22.64
C ALA A 152 11.18 -5.16 21.56
N CYS A 153 12.39 -5.72 21.44
CA CYS A 153 13.44 -5.21 20.55
C CYS A 153 14.00 -6.33 19.65
N TYR A 154 14.09 -6.02 18.36
CA TYR A 154 14.52 -6.89 17.29
C TYR A 154 15.46 -6.08 16.38
N PRO A 155 16.78 -6.08 16.65
CA PRO A 155 17.75 -5.22 15.94
C PRO A 155 17.75 -5.40 14.42
N GLU A 156 17.34 -6.57 13.97
CA GLU A 156 17.28 -6.95 12.58
C GLU A 156 15.96 -6.60 11.88
N SER A 157 15.01 -6.00 12.61
CA SER A 157 13.63 -5.71 12.17
C SER A 157 12.81 -6.95 11.79
N VAL A 158 13.20 -8.14 12.29
CA VAL A 158 12.50 -9.40 12.05
C VAL A 158 12.14 -10.12 13.34
N TYR A 159 10.96 -10.73 13.35
CA TYR A 159 10.56 -11.69 14.36
C TYR A 159 11.33 -13.03 14.21
N PRO A 160 11.27 -13.94 15.20
CA PRO A 160 11.98 -15.21 15.16
C PRO A 160 11.59 -16.14 14.00
N ASP A 161 10.42 -15.94 13.39
CA ASP A 161 9.97 -16.69 12.21
C ASP A 161 10.43 -16.06 10.88
N GLY A 162 11.20 -14.97 10.93
CA GLY A 162 11.69 -14.23 9.78
C GLY A 162 10.71 -13.21 9.20
N SER A 163 9.48 -13.11 9.72
CA SER A 163 8.54 -12.07 9.32
C SER A 163 8.98 -10.69 9.85
N PRO A 164 8.72 -9.59 9.13
CA PRO A 164 9.06 -8.27 9.62
C PRO A 164 8.26 -7.91 10.87
N LEU A 165 8.84 -7.07 11.72
CA LEU A 165 8.07 -6.30 12.69
C LEU A 165 7.13 -5.37 11.90
N PRO A 166 5.81 -5.36 12.18
CA PRO A 166 4.90 -4.52 11.42
C PRO A 166 5.18 -3.06 11.74
N PRO A 167 5.54 -2.21 10.76
CA PRO A 167 5.57 -0.78 10.97
C PRO A 167 4.18 -0.18 10.67
N HIS A 168 4.02 1.10 10.96
CA HIS A 168 3.16 1.92 10.13
C HIS A 168 3.79 2.02 8.74
N THR A 169 3.19 1.35 7.76
CA THR A 169 3.79 1.23 6.43
C THR A 169 3.71 2.52 5.63
N TYR A 170 2.82 3.45 5.96
CA TYR A 170 2.50 4.61 5.12
C TYR A 170 2.38 4.16 3.66
N ASP A 171 3.04 4.85 2.73
CA ASP A 171 3.17 4.42 1.35
C ASP A 171 4.57 3.85 1.05
N TYR A 172 5.21 3.17 2.02
CA TYR A 172 6.50 2.46 1.83
C TYR A 172 6.36 1.06 1.24
N VAL A 173 5.26 0.80 0.53
CA VAL A 173 4.92 -0.54 0.06
C VAL A 173 4.73 -0.52 -1.45
N GLN A 174 5.44 -1.38 -2.15
CA GLN A 174 5.39 -1.49 -3.61
C GLN A 174 5.30 -2.95 -4.03
N TYR A 175 4.96 -3.16 -5.30
CA TYR A 175 4.92 -4.48 -5.90
C TYR A 175 5.94 -4.58 -7.03
N ASP A 176 6.72 -5.65 -6.99
CA ASP A 176 7.59 -6.06 -8.07
C ASP A 176 6.93 -7.21 -8.88
N PRO A 177 6.47 -6.94 -10.12
CA PRO A 177 5.88 -7.95 -10.98
C PRO A 177 6.86 -8.98 -11.54
N LEU A 178 8.17 -8.72 -11.57
CA LEU A 178 9.14 -9.70 -12.11
C LEU A 178 9.45 -10.76 -11.05
N GLY A 179 9.83 -10.33 -9.84
CA GLY A 179 10.08 -11.21 -8.70
C GLY A 179 8.80 -11.78 -8.06
N ASN A 180 7.64 -11.20 -8.40
CA ASN A 180 6.37 -11.42 -7.71
C ASN A 180 6.49 -11.14 -6.20
N ASP A 181 7.20 -10.07 -5.86
CA ASP A 181 7.49 -9.68 -4.48
C ASP A 181 6.62 -8.48 -4.06
N TYR A 182 5.98 -8.58 -2.90
CA TYR A 182 5.52 -7.41 -2.15
C TYR A 182 6.71 -6.84 -1.37
N ILE A 183 7.07 -5.59 -1.65
CA ILE A 183 8.22 -4.93 -1.05
C ILE A 183 7.74 -3.94 0.00
N LEU A 184 8.20 -4.13 1.23
CA LEU A 184 8.10 -3.18 2.32
C LEU A 184 9.47 -2.50 2.46
N LEU A 185 9.60 -1.23 2.08
CA LEU A 185 10.90 -0.52 2.07
C LEU A 185 11.40 -0.16 3.48
N LYS A 186 10.50 -0.10 4.47
CA LYS A 186 10.76 0.36 5.84
C LYS A 186 10.74 -0.80 6.84
N GLY A 187 11.62 -0.75 7.83
CA GLY A 187 11.58 -1.61 9.02
C GLY A 187 11.44 -0.81 10.32
N GLN A 188 11.34 -1.52 11.43
CA GLN A 188 11.47 -0.96 12.77
C GLN A 188 12.11 -1.99 13.71
N THR A 189 12.92 -1.53 14.66
CA THR A 189 13.63 -2.44 15.58
C THR A 189 12.96 -2.61 16.92
N GLU A 190 11.92 -1.84 17.21
CA GLU A 190 11.26 -1.82 18.52
C GLU A 190 9.74 -1.77 18.33
N LEU A 191 9.00 -2.32 19.29
CA LEU A 191 7.54 -2.21 19.39
C LEU A 191 7.16 -1.27 20.54
N GLY A 192 5.94 -0.72 20.49
CA GLY A 192 5.42 0.20 21.49
C GLY A 192 5.55 1.68 21.10
N PRO A 193 5.26 2.62 22.01
CA PRO A 193 5.08 4.05 21.67
C PRO A 193 6.34 4.77 21.17
N ASP A 194 7.53 4.24 21.44
CA ASP A 194 8.81 4.87 21.11
C ASP A 194 9.59 4.09 20.03
N VAL A 195 8.89 3.63 18.97
CA VAL A 195 9.50 2.82 17.92
C VAL A 195 10.67 3.52 17.22
N LYS A 196 11.69 2.73 16.87
CA LYS A 196 12.81 3.17 16.04
C LYS A 196 12.68 2.63 14.63
N ALA A 197 12.37 3.51 13.70
CA ALA A 197 12.33 3.20 12.28
C ALA A 197 13.75 2.96 11.74
N VAL A 198 13.89 1.98 10.85
CA VAL A 198 15.16 1.65 10.18
C VAL A 198 14.94 1.39 8.70
N ALA A 199 15.96 1.69 7.89
CA ALA A 199 15.96 1.45 6.45
C ALA A 199 16.39 0.01 6.15
N ILE A 200 15.58 -0.96 6.58
CA ILE A 200 15.74 -2.39 6.28
C ILE A 200 14.51 -2.81 5.45
N PRO A 201 14.69 -3.15 4.16
CA PRO A 201 13.57 -3.54 3.33
C PRO A 201 13.26 -5.02 3.53
N HIS A 202 12.00 -5.39 3.34
CA HIS A 202 11.53 -6.77 3.41
C HIS A 202 10.78 -7.09 2.12
N LEU A 203 11.03 -8.27 1.57
CA LEU A 203 10.46 -8.75 0.32
C LEU A 203 9.65 -10.00 0.62
N PHE A 204 8.34 -9.94 0.46
CA PHE A 204 7.47 -11.08 0.58
C PHE A 204 7.20 -11.67 -0.79
N ASN A 205 7.78 -12.83 -1.06
CA ASN A 205 7.55 -13.51 -2.32
C ASN A 205 6.16 -14.15 -2.31
N LEU A 206 5.30 -13.74 -3.25
CA LEU A 206 3.90 -14.14 -3.28
C LEU A 206 3.70 -15.56 -3.85
N GLU A 207 4.71 -16.15 -4.48
CA GLU A 207 4.66 -17.53 -4.97
C GLU A 207 5.04 -18.52 -3.87
N THR A 208 6.15 -18.25 -3.17
CA THR A 208 6.66 -19.11 -2.10
C THR A 208 6.05 -18.80 -0.73
N LEU A 209 5.38 -17.66 -0.60
CA LEU A 209 4.80 -17.14 0.65
C LEU A 209 5.85 -16.99 1.77
N THR A 210 7.06 -16.56 1.41
CA THR A 210 8.17 -16.38 2.34
C THR A 210 8.72 -14.96 2.31
N TRP A 211 9.13 -14.48 3.49
CA TRP A 211 9.86 -13.23 3.62
C TRP A 211 11.35 -13.40 3.36
N ARG A 212 11.94 -12.39 2.74
CA ARG A 212 13.38 -12.13 2.67
C ARG A 212 13.64 -10.72 3.19
N ARG A 213 14.84 -10.49 3.70
CA ARG A 213 15.27 -9.19 4.22
C ARG A 213 16.38 -8.62 3.34
N GLY A 214 16.39 -7.31 3.11
CA GLY A 214 17.52 -6.64 2.50
C GLY A 214 18.51 -6.05 3.52
N PRO A 215 19.64 -5.51 3.05
CA PRO A 215 20.63 -4.92 3.94
C PRO A 215 20.08 -3.66 4.64
N LEU A 216 20.63 -3.33 5.81
CA LEU A 216 20.40 -2.03 6.43
C LEU A 216 21.09 -0.93 5.60
N HIS A 217 20.36 0.11 5.23
CA HIS A 217 21.00 1.29 4.65
C HIS A 217 21.86 1.98 5.72
N PRO A 218 23.14 2.33 5.45
CA PRO A 218 24.07 2.81 6.48
C PRO A 218 23.67 4.13 7.16
N THR A 219 23.00 5.03 6.45
CA THR A 219 22.70 6.40 6.95
C THR A 219 21.24 6.87 6.82
N ALA A 220 20.39 6.12 6.10
CA ALA A 220 19.03 6.57 5.80
C ALA A 220 18.09 6.26 6.97
N ILE A 221 17.23 7.22 7.29
CA ILE A 221 16.20 7.11 8.31
C ILE A 221 14.85 7.17 7.59
N LEU A 222 14.18 6.02 7.42
CA LEU A 222 12.86 5.94 6.79
C LEU A 222 11.77 6.02 7.85
N ASN A 223 11.50 7.23 8.35
CA ASN A 223 10.58 7.41 9.47
C ASN A 223 9.12 7.60 8.99
N SER A 224 8.34 8.42 9.67
CA SER A 224 6.90 8.52 9.45
C SER A 224 6.55 9.41 8.26
N GLY A 225 5.44 9.08 7.60
CA GLY A 225 4.92 9.89 6.49
C GLY A 225 5.70 9.80 5.19
N GLY A 226 6.54 8.78 5.03
CA GLY A 226 7.21 8.54 3.75
C GLY A 226 6.34 7.83 2.71
N TRP A 227 6.94 7.67 1.53
CA TRP A 227 6.26 7.45 0.27
C TRP A 227 7.22 6.81 -0.73
N THR A 228 6.70 5.94 -1.59
CA THR A 228 7.51 5.15 -2.53
C THR A 228 6.86 5.06 -3.90
N THR A 229 7.65 4.68 -4.90
CA THR A 229 7.12 4.28 -6.21
C THR A 229 8.02 3.20 -6.82
N TRP A 230 7.44 2.34 -7.65
CA TRP A 230 8.15 1.31 -8.38
C TRP A 230 8.60 1.80 -9.76
N ASP A 231 9.89 1.66 -10.03
CA ASP A 231 10.50 1.88 -11.34
C ASP A 231 10.83 0.53 -11.98
N ALA A 232 9.93 0.10 -12.87
CA ALA A 232 10.06 -1.17 -13.58
C ALA A 232 11.26 -1.19 -14.53
N SER A 233 11.64 -0.03 -15.11
CA SER A 233 12.73 0.06 -16.07
C SER A 233 14.10 -0.12 -15.40
N ARG A 234 14.24 0.44 -14.19
CA ARG A 234 15.48 0.38 -13.38
C ARG A 234 15.48 -0.74 -12.35
N ARG A 235 14.39 -1.52 -12.25
CA ARG A 235 14.22 -2.58 -11.24
C ARG A 235 14.42 -2.04 -9.82
N MET A 236 13.73 -0.95 -9.49
CA MET A 236 14.02 -0.17 -8.29
C MET A 236 12.76 0.35 -7.60
N VAL A 237 12.72 0.28 -6.27
CA VAL A 237 11.80 1.07 -5.45
C VAL A 237 12.51 2.37 -5.10
N TRP A 238 11.96 3.49 -5.55
CA TRP A 238 12.36 4.81 -5.05
C TRP A 238 11.55 5.14 -3.80
N GLY A 239 12.19 5.72 -2.80
CA GLY A 239 11.55 6.08 -1.54
C GLY A 239 12.06 7.39 -0.97
N HIS A 240 11.14 8.18 -0.41
CA HIS A 240 11.45 9.38 0.33
C HIS A 240 10.99 9.22 1.78
N SER A 241 11.83 9.66 2.72
CA SER A 241 11.73 9.33 4.14
C SER A 241 10.59 9.98 4.94
N GLY A 242 9.83 10.92 4.36
CA GLY A 242 9.15 11.97 5.12
C GLY A 242 10.14 12.88 5.89
N ASP A 243 9.62 13.74 6.76
CA ASP A 243 10.36 14.57 7.73
C ASP A 243 10.08 14.17 9.19
N ASP A 244 8.93 13.57 9.48
CA ASP A 244 8.49 13.24 10.84
C ASP A 244 9.46 12.27 11.50
N GLY A 245 9.86 12.62 12.73
CA GLY A 245 10.84 11.86 13.49
C GLY A 245 12.23 11.79 12.82
N GLY A 246 12.58 12.78 11.99
CA GLY A 246 13.93 12.97 11.48
C GLY A 246 14.25 12.22 10.18
N GLY A 247 13.24 11.93 9.36
CA GLY A 247 13.46 11.42 8.00
C GLY A 247 14.43 12.34 7.23
N ASN A 248 15.43 11.75 6.56
CA ASN A 248 16.56 12.48 6.00
C ASN A 248 16.87 12.20 4.52
N ALA A 249 16.15 11.29 3.87
CA ALA A 249 16.66 10.60 2.69
C ALA A 249 15.66 10.54 1.52
N PHE A 250 16.23 10.60 0.32
CA PHE A 250 15.68 10.03 -0.91
C PHE A 250 16.64 8.93 -1.38
N ILE A 251 16.14 7.70 -1.54
CA ILE A 251 16.96 6.52 -1.81
C ILE A 251 16.25 5.58 -2.78
N GLY A 252 17.03 4.78 -3.51
CA GLY A 252 16.57 3.67 -4.32
C GLY A 252 16.96 2.33 -3.71
N PHE A 253 16.09 1.32 -3.82
CA PHE A 253 16.37 -0.07 -3.48
C PHE A 253 16.09 -0.99 -4.67
N SER A 254 17.09 -1.75 -5.10
CA SER A 254 16.91 -2.81 -6.08
C SER A 254 16.75 -4.15 -5.35
N PRO A 255 15.68 -4.93 -5.60
CA PRO A 255 15.43 -6.19 -4.89
C PRO A 255 16.31 -7.36 -5.37
N ASP A 256 17.13 -7.13 -6.40
CA ASP A 256 17.85 -8.18 -7.12
C ASP A 256 19.19 -8.53 -6.45
N GLY A 257 19.49 -9.83 -6.41
CA GLY A 257 20.77 -10.36 -5.92
C GLY A 257 20.71 -10.88 -4.48
N ASN A 258 21.60 -11.82 -4.18
CA ASN A 258 21.87 -12.34 -2.85
C ASN A 258 23.26 -11.87 -2.42
N ASN A 259 23.37 -11.26 -1.24
CA ASN A 259 24.62 -10.67 -0.76
C ASN A 259 25.54 -11.68 -0.05
N GLY A 260 25.10 -12.93 0.14
CA GLY A 260 25.86 -13.99 0.81
C GLY A 260 25.85 -13.93 2.34
N ASP A 261 25.24 -12.90 2.93
CA ASP A 261 25.08 -12.67 4.38
C ASP A 261 23.63 -12.90 4.86
N GLY A 262 22.79 -13.51 4.01
CA GLY A 262 21.37 -13.70 4.27
C GLY A 262 20.49 -12.52 3.87
N THR A 263 21.07 -11.43 3.36
CA THR A 263 20.31 -10.29 2.81
C THR A 263 20.20 -10.33 1.29
N PHE A 264 19.18 -9.65 0.77
CA PHE A 264 18.85 -9.58 -0.66
C PHE A 264 18.74 -8.14 -1.14
N GLY A 265 19.09 -7.91 -2.40
CA GLY A 265 19.02 -6.60 -3.01
C GLY A 265 20.14 -5.65 -2.56
N ARG A 266 20.07 -4.42 -3.04
CA ARG A 266 21.07 -3.37 -2.82
C ARG A 266 20.43 -1.98 -2.78
N TRP A 267 21.00 -1.13 -1.94
CA TRP A 267 20.67 0.30 -1.91
C TRP A 267 21.46 1.06 -2.97
N THR A 268 20.90 2.15 -3.47
CA THR A 268 21.65 3.22 -4.15
C THR A 268 22.39 4.09 -3.13
N ASP A 269 23.06 5.12 -3.63
CA ASP A 269 23.56 6.21 -2.80
C ASP A 269 22.43 6.91 -2.02
N HIS A 270 22.82 7.54 -0.92
CA HIS A 270 21.96 8.40 -0.11
C HIS A 270 21.87 9.79 -0.72
N PHE A 271 20.67 10.20 -1.14
CA PHE A 271 20.39 11.58 -1.53
C PHE A 271 19.66 12.30 -0.39
N PRO A 272 19.93 13.59 -0.14
CA PRO A 272 19.17 14.36 0.83
C PRO A 272 17.67 14.39 0.52
N SER A 273 16.84 14.51 1.56
CA SER A 273 15.40 14.82 1.45
C SER A 273 15.15 15.92 0.40
N LYS A 274 14.24 15.62 -0.54
CA LYS A 274 13.93 16.46 -1.71
C LYS A 274 13.07 17.66 -1.33
N VAL A 275 12.20 17.53 -0.33
CA VAL A 275 11.24 18.55 0.09
C VAL A 275 11.24 18.72 1.61
N ARG A 276 12.33 19.28 2.16
CA ARG A 276 12.54 19.42 3.61
C ARG A 276 11.43 20.22 4.30
N ARG A 277 11.00 19.73 5.47
CA ARG A 277 9.96 20.28 6.37
C ARG A 277 8.52 20.21 5.85
N ILE A 278 8.31 19.65 4.65
CA ILE A 278 7.01 19.51 4.01
C ILE A 278 6.87 18.15 3.27
N ALA A 279 7.73 17.17 3.61
CA ALA A 279 7.81 15.86 2.97
C ALA A 279 6.77 14.87 3.49
N ASN A 280 6.19 15.12 4.66
CA ASN A 280 5.27 14.19 5.30
C ASN A 280 4.01 13.98 4.47
N HIS A 281 3.58 12.72 4.37
CA HIS A 281 2.24 12.34 3.95
C HIS A 281 1.86 12.78 2.54
N ASN A 282 2.85 12.94 1.68
CA ASN A 282 2.65 13.09 0.26
C ASN A 282 2.61 11.70 -0.42
N ALA A 283 2.23 11.64 -1.69
CA ALA A 283 2.30 10.46 -2.55
C ALA A 283 2.98 10.76 -3.89
N MET A 284 3.67 9.75 -4.42
CA MET A 284 4.47 9.87 -5.62
C MET A 284 4.25 8.68 -6.52
N GLN A 285 4.41 8.92 -7.81
CA GLN A 285 4.25 7.89 -8.82
C GLN A 285 5.18 8.15 -10.00
N LEU A 286 5.89 7.11 -10.42
CA LEU A 286 6.60 7.12 -11.69
C LEU A 286 5.60 7.16 -12.85
N ASP A 287 5.78 8.14 -13.74
CA ASP A 287 5.24 8.12 -15.10
C ASP A 287 6.30 7.49 -16.02
N PRO A 288 6.12 6.22 -16.46
CA PRO A 288 7.10 5.52 -17.27
C PRO A 288 7.14 6.00 -18.73
N VAL A 289 6.18 6.80 -19.21
CA VAL A 289 6.16 7.27 -20.60
C VAL A 289 7.10 8.43 -20.80
N VAL A 290 7.14 9.36 -19.84
CA VAL A 290 8.09 10.49 -19.80
C VAL A 290 9.28 10.25 -18.88
N ASP A 291 9.29 9.14 -18.13
CA ASP A 291 10.36 8.71 -17.23
C ASP A 291 10.68 9.72 -16.12
N VAL A 292 9.63 10.18 -15.42
CA VAL A 292 9.75 11.09 -14.28
C VAL A 292 8.94 10.59 -13.09
N ILE A 293 9.47 10.79 -11.88
CA ILE A 293 8.69 10.55 -10.66
C ILE A 293 7.91 11.83 -10.37
N VAL A 294 6.59 11.75 -10.49
CA VAL A 294 5.67 12.82 -10.14
C VAL A 294 5.38 12.75 -8.65
N VAL A 295 5.42 13.91 -8.02
CA VAL A 295 5.42 14.09 -6.58
C VAL A 295 4.37 15.14 -6.26
N GLU A 296 3.31 14.79 -5.53
CA GLU A 296 2.44 15.81 -4.96
C GLU A 296 3.07 16.42 -3.70
N VAL A 297 2.92 17.72 -3.50
CA VAL A 297 3.42 18.41 -2.30
C VAL A 297 2.26 19.17 -1.69
N HIS A 298 1.49 18.49 -0.84
CA HIS A 298 0.20 18.98 -0.35
C HIS A 298 0.33 20.32 0.39
N ALA A 299 1.39 20.49 1.19
CA ALA A 299 1.65 21.71 1.95
C ALA A 299 1.88 22.96 1.07
N ARG A 300 2.20 22.76 -0.21
CA ARG A 300 2.32 23.84 -1.21
C ARG A 300 1.18 23.84 -2.22
N ASN A 301 0.30 22.84 -2.20
CA ASN A 301 -0.70 22.61 -3.22
C ASN A 301 -0.09 22.58 -4.65
N GLU A 302 1.08 21.96 -4.80
CA GLU A 302 1.87 21.89 -6.04
C GLU A 302 2.22 20.44 -6.39
N ILE A 303 2.52 20.17 -7.66
CA ILE A 303 3.19 18.94 -8.10
C ILE A 303 4.62 19.24 -8.56
N TRP A 304 5.49 18.27 -8.33
CA TRP A 304 6.93 18.36 -8.52
C TRP A 304 7.42 17.10 -9.26
N ALA A 305 8.61 17.17 -9.86
CA ALA A 305 9.22 16.09 -10.63
C ALA A 305 10.62 15.77 -10.10
N ILE A 306 10.91 14.49 -9.93
CA ILE A 306 12.26 13.96 -9.72
C ILE A 306 12.67 13.20 -10.98
N ASP A 307 13.89 13.42 -11.45
CA ASP A 307 14.52 12.64 -12.50
C ASP A 307 15.11 11.34 -11.90
N PRO A 308 14.54 10.16 -12.19
CA PRO A 308 15.08 8.90 -11.68
C PRO A 308 16.42 8.51 -12.32
N SER A 309 16.82 9.12 -13.43
CA SER A 309 18.15 8.93 -14.04
C SER A 309 19.24 9.76 -13.36
N ASP A 310 18.86 10.90 -12.78
CA ASP A 310 19.73 11.75 -11.97
C ASP A 310 19.09 12.01 -10.60
N PRO A 311 19.04 10.98 -9.72
CA PRO A 311 18.45 11.11 -8.40
C PRO A 311 19.23 12.07 -7.49
N GLY A 312 20.40 12.57 -7.91
CA GLY A 312 21.14 13.64 -7.22
C GLY A 312 20.60 15.04 -7.51
N ARG A 313 19.95 15.24 -8.67
CA ARG A 313 19.37 16.51 -9.10
C ARG A 313 18.34 17.04 -8.10
N ALA A 314 18.25 18.36 -8.00
CA ALA A 314 17.18 19.01 -7.25
C ALA A 314 15.82 18.61 -7.84
N ILE A 315 14.83 18.42 -6.97
CA ILE A 315 13.44 18.24 -7.41
C ILE A 315 12.92 19.56 -8.01
N GLU A 316 12.14 19.48 -9.09
CA GLU A 316 11.67 20.64 -9.84
C GLU A 316 10.16 20.78 -9.75
N ARG A 317 9.66 22.02 -9.67
CA ARG A 317 8.22 22.28 -9.68
C ARG A 317 7.68 22.13 -11.10
N ILE A 318 6.58 21.40 -11.22
CA ILE A 318 5.83 21.24 -12.47
C ILE A 318 4.75 22.33 -12.56
N GLU A 319 4.62 22.99 -13.71
CA GLU A 319 3.44 23.83 -13.97
C GLU A 319 2.23 22.93 -14.22
N SER A 320 1.14 23.15 -13.47
CA SER A 320 -0.09 22.36 -13.62
C SER A 320 -1.32 23.24 -13.84
N ALA A 321 -2.21 22.86 -14.76
CA ALA A 321 -3.46 23.56 -15.05
C ALA A 321 -4.66 22.58 -15.11
N GLY A 322 -5.87 23.11 -15.35
CA GLY A 322 -7.11 22.32 -15.37
C GLY A 322 -7.82 22.31 -14.01
N SER A 323 -8.75 21.37 -13.82
CA SER A 323 -9.55 21.28 -12.58
C SER A 323 -8.80 20.53 -11.48
N LYS A 324 -7.68 21.11 -11.04
CA LYS A 324 -6.86 20.57 -9.95
C LYS A 324 -7.59 20.75 -8.60
N PRO A 325 -7.66 19.73 -7.74
CA PRO A 325 -8.19 19.88 -6.38
C PRO A 325 -7.21 20.63 -5.48
N VAL A 326 -7.61 20.90 -4.24
CA VAL A 326 -6.63 21.18 -3.19
C VAL A 326 -5.95 19.86 -2.86
N LEU A 327 -4.64 19.76 -3.06
CA LEU A 327 -3.87 18.56 -2.75
C LEU A 327 -3.90 18.32 -1.24
N GLN A 328 -4.19 17.08 -0.85
CA GLN A 328 -4.41 16.69 0.54
C GLN A 328 -3.24 15.82 1.04
N PRO A 329 -2.92 15.86 2.34
CA PRO A 329 -2.08 14.83 2.92
C PRO A 329 -2.80 13.48 2.81
N TYR A 330 -2.03 12.38 2.81
CA TYR A 330 -2.53 11.01 2.82
C TYR A 330 -3.29 10.57 1.57
N ALA A 331 -3.20 11.37 0.50
CA ALA A 331 -3.70 11.00 -0.82
C ALA A 331 -2.91 9.81 -1.40
N ALA A 332 -3.34 9.34 -2.55
CA ALA A 332 -2.68 8.28 -3.28
C ALA A 332 -2.44 8.72 -4.73
N MET A 333 -1.28 8.34 -5.24
CA MET A 333 -1.00 8.35 -6.67
C MET A 333 -0.79 6.93 -7.17
N ALA A 334 -1.23 6.66 -8.40
CA ALA A 334 -0.96 5.41 -9.10
C ALA A 334 -0.97 5.65 -10.62
N TYR A 335 -0.16 4.94 -11.38
CA TYR A 335 -0.10 5.11 -12.82
C TYR A 335 -1.14 4.23 -13.52
N ALA A 336 -1.90 4.81 -14.44
CA ALA A 336 -2.91 4.13 -15.25
C ALA A 336 -2.36 3.89 -16.68
N PRO A 337 -1.89 2.68 -17.00
CA PRO A 337 -1.15 2.42 -18.23
C PRO A 337 -1.98 2.56 -19.51
N ASN A 338 -3.28 2.26 -19.49
CA ASN A 338 -4.13 2.39 -20.68
C ASN A 338 -4.54 3.85 -20.92
N LEU A 339 -4.59 4.67 -19.87
CA LEU A 339 -4.76 6.12 -19.98
C LEU A 339 -3.46 6.89 -20.23
N ALA A 340 -2.31 6.23 -20.00
CA ALA A 340 -0.98 6.84 -20.02
C ALA A 340 -0.89 8.12 -19.16
N CYS A 341 -1.37 8.04 -17.91
CA CYS A 341 -1.33 9.17 -16.99
C CYS A 341 -1.19 8.72 -15.53
N VAL A 342 -0.79 9.65 -14.67
CA VAL A 342 -0.86 9.47 -13.23
C VAL A 342 -2.29 9.75 -12.76
N VAL A 343 -2.79 8.93 -11.85
CA VAL A 343 -4.09 9.06 -11.21
C VAL A 343 -3.88 9.51 -9.77
N TYR A 344 -4.54 10.60 -9.39
CA TYR A 344 -4.58 11.13 -8.02
C TYR A 344 -5.94 10.87 -7.39
N PHE A 345 -5.93 10.47 -6.11
CA PHE A 345 -7.14 10.26 -5.33
C PHE A 345 -6.96 10.74 -3.89
N SER A 346 -7.94 11.48 -3.38
CA SER A 346 -8.09 11.78 -1.97
C SER A 346 -9.51 11.49 -1.49
N PRO A 347 -9.69 10.84 -0.31
CA PRO A 347 -11.00 10.68 0.31
C PRO A 347 -11.76 11.99 0.54
N LEU A 348 -11.03 13.10 0.70
CA LEU A 348 -11.61 14.42 0.97
C LEU A 348 -12.21 15.08 -0.29
N ASP A 349 -11.99 14.48 -1.46
CA ASP A 349 -12.54 14.94 -2.74
C ASP A 349 -13.83 14.19 -3.13
N ASN A 350 -14.57 13.68 -2.15
CA ASN A 350 -15.88 13.01 -2.31
C ASN A 350 -15.87 11.87 -3.35
N GLY A 351 -14.81 11.06 -3.32
CA GLY A 351 -14.64 9.94 -4.25
C GLY A 351 -14.26 10.34 -5.68
N THR A 352 -13.97 11.62 -5.96
CA THR A 352 -13.48 12.05 -7.28
C THR A 352 -12.08 11.51 -7.54
N VAL A 353 -11.89 10.95 -8.73
CA VAL A 353 -10.58 10.52 -9.23
C VAL A 353 -10.06 11.58 -10.21
N TYR A 354 -8.79 11.95 -10.13
CA TYR A 354 -8.19 12.95 -11.01
C TYR A 354 -7.12 12.33 -11.89
N LEU A 355 -7.19 12.59 -13.19
CA LEU A 355 -6.16 12.23 -14.16
C LEU A 355 -5.18 13.39 -14.30
N VAL A 356 -3.89 13.09 -14.21
CA VAL A 356 -2.78 14.05 -14.22
C VAL A 356 -1.81 13.61 -15.31
N ALA A 357 -1.77 14.37 -16.41
CA ALA A 357 -0.98 14.01 -17.60
C ALA A 357 -0.18 15.21 -18.13
N PRO A 358 1.01 14.98 -18.72
CA PRO A 358 1.74 16.03 -19.42
C PRO A 358 0.97 16.47 -20.67
N HIS A 359 1.04 17.76 -21.02
CA HIS A 359 0.39 18.31 -22.21
C HIS A 359 1.02 17.79 -23.52
N GLU A 360 2.33 17.57 -23.51
CA GLU A 360 3.07 16.94 -24.61
C GLU A 360 3.93 15.81 -24.05
N ALA A 361 3.75 14.59 -24.55
CA ALA A 361 4.62 13.47 -24.22
C ALA A 361 5.97 13.66 -24.94
N ARG A 362 6.91 14.38 -24.31
CA ARG A 362 8.30 14.48 -24.78
C ARG A 362 9.18 13.59 -23.92
N ARG A 363 9.96 12.72 -24.56
CA ARG A 363 10.97 11.85 -23.91
C ARG A 363 12.33 12.53 -23.64
N SER A 364 12.42 13.86 -23.75
CA SER A 364 13.69 14.57 -23.48
C SER A 364 13.80 14.96 -22.01
N SER A 365 15.02 15.24 -21.56
CA SER A 365 15.33 15.84 -20.25
C SER A 365 14.56 17.14 -19.93
N ASP A 366 13.85 17.73 -20.90
CA ASP A 366 12.93 18.85 -20.70
C ASP A 366 11.61 18.44 -20.04
N ALA A 367 11.33 17.13 -19.90
CA ALA A 367 10.11 16.59 -19.30
C ALA A 367 9.82 17.12 -17.89
N LEU A 368 10.86 17.50 -17.14
CA LEU A 368 10.72 18.10 -15.80
C LEU A 368 10.06 19.50 -15.83
N SER A 369 10.16 20.22 -16.95
CA SER A 369 9.66 21.59 -17.13
C SER A 369 8.31 21.68 -17.86
N GLY A 370 7.71 20.53 -18.20
CA GLY A 370 6.46 20.46 -18.95
C GLY A 370 5.25 20.98 -18.17
N LYS A 371 4.23 21.42 -18.91
CA LYS A 371 2.90 21.73 -18.36
C LYS A 371 2.06 20.47 -18.24
N TRP A 372 1.46 20.26 -17.08
CA TRP A 372 0.59 19.12 -16.80
C TRP A 372 -0.87 19.55 -16.65
N THR A 373 -1.80 18.70 -17.04
CA THR A 373 -3.23 18.98 -17.02
C THR A 373 -3.95 18.03 -16.08
N TRP A 374 -4.79 18.60 -15.22
CA TRP A 374 -5.69 17.90 -14.32
C TRP A 374 -7.07 17.77 -14.95
N ARG A 375 -7.59 16.55 -14.97
CA ARG A 375 -8.95 16.23 -15.45
C ARG A 375 -9.68 15.39 -14.41
N PRO A 376 -10.82 15.85 -13.88
CA PRO A 376 -11.59 15.07 -12.93
C PRO A 376 -12.44 14.03 -13.65
N CYS A 377 -12.38 12.78 -13.20
CA CYS A 377 -13.36 11.74 -13.45
C CYS A 377 -14.47 11.88 -12.40
N GLN A 378 -15.36 12.85 -12.61
CA GLN A 378 -16.46 13.12 -11.71
C GLN A 378 -17.36 11.88 -11.60
N PRO A 379 -17.60 11.37 -10.37
CA PRO A 379 -18.51 10.26 -10.18
C PRO A 379 -19.91 10.60 -10.72
N GLY A 380 -20.49 9.72 -11.54
CA GLY A 380 -21.82 9.95 -12.10
C GLY A 380 -22.90 10.11 -11.01
N ALA A 381 -23.93 10.92 -11.24
CA ALA A 381 -25.02 11.10 -10.28
C ALA A 381 -25.63 9.75 -9.85
N GLY A 382 -25.85 9.57 -8.54
CA GLY A 382 -26.33 8.30 -7.97
C GLY A 382 -25.29 7.17 -7.93
N THR A 383 -24.01 7.49 -8.17
CA THR A 383 -22.91 6.61 -7.79
C THR A 383 -22.87 6.40 -6.29
N LEU A 384 -22.36 5.25 -5.88
CA LEU A 384 -21.91 5.04 -4.52
C LEU A 384 -20.82 6.07 -4.19
N ASP A 385 -20.90 6.70 -3.03
CA ASP A 385 -19.76 7.39 -2.43
C ASP A 385 -19.02 6.37 -1.56
N PRO A 386 -17.84 5.86 -1.96
CA PRO A 386 -17.14 4.82 -1.22
C PRO A 386 -16.65 5.32 0.15
N ILE A 387 -16.50 6.63 0.34
CA ILE A 387 -16.06 7.20 1.61
C ILE A 387 -17.24 7.24 2.58
N ALA A 388 -18.38 7.79 2.15
CA ALA A 388 -19.58 7.84 2.97
C ALA A 388 -20.14 6.43 3.27
N ASP A 389 -20.15 5.52 2.30
CA ASP A 389 -20.61 4.14 2.50
C ASP A 389 -19.72 3.40 3.51
N ALA A 390 -18.40 3.50 3.37
CA ALA A 390 -17.47 2.85 4.29
C ALA A 390 -17.61 3.42 5.72
N ALA A 391 -17.75 4.75 5.85
CA ALA A 391 -17.96 5.42 7.13
C ALA A 391 -19.29 5.05 7.80
N GLY A 392 -20.37 4.87 7.02
CA GLY A 392 -21.67 4.46 7.53
C GLY A 392 -21.74 2.99 7.97
N ARG A 393 -20.82 2.15 7.48
CA ARG A 393 -20.77 0.71 7.77
C ARG A 393 -19.78 0.33 8.87
N SER A 394 -18.63 1.00 8.92
CA SER A 394 -17.56 0.61 9.84
C SER A 394 -17.97 0.85 11.28
N ARG A 395 -17.65 -0.11 12.15
CA ARG A 395 -17.85 0.03 13.60
C ARG A 395 -16.62 0.59 14.32
N TYR A 396 -15.51 0.78 13.61
CA TYR A 396 -14.29 1.36 14.16
C TYR A 396 -14.28 2.88 13.97
N PRO A 397 -13.55 3.63 14.81
CA PRO A 397 -13.32 5.05 14.56
C PRO A 397 -12.65 5.22 13.19
N VAL A 398 -13.38 5.80 12.23
CA VAL A 398 -12.94 5.93 10.85
C VAL A 398 -12.04 7.16 10.69
N HIS A 399 -10.81 6.94 10.22
CA HIS A 399 -10.00 8.03 9.68
C HIS A 399 -10.47 8.37 8.26
N LEU A 400 -11.32 9.39 8.15
CA LEU A 400 -11.94 9.81 6.89
C LEU A 400 -10.92 10.34 5.86
N SER A 401 -9.78 10.89 6.30
CA SER A 401 -8.84 11.57 5.42
C SER A 401 -7.82 10.67 4.73
N GLN A 402 -7.56 9.46 5.23
CA GLN A 402 -6.34 8.73 4.86
C GLN A 402 -6.57 7.57 3.90
N THR A 403 -5.66 7.41 2.94
CA THR A 403 -5.56 6.17 2.13
C THR A 403 -4.17 5.56 2.16
N PHE A 404 -3.09 6.35 2.24
CA PHE A 404 -1.70 5.85 2.23
C PHE A 404 -1.41 4.82 1.13
N GLY A 405 -2.00 4.98 -0.05
CA GLY A 405 -1.82 4.01 -1.13
C GLY A 405 -2.69 2.75 -1.06
N ARG A 406 -3.69 2.70 -0.16
CA ARG A 406 -4.79 1.71 -0.27
C ARG A 406 -5.75 1.97 -1.44
N PHE A 407 -5.44 2.98 -2.27
CA PHE A 407 -5.95 3.19 -3.61
C PHE A 407 -4.88 2.79 -4.63
N ARG A 408 -5.19 1.88 -5.56
CA ARG A 408 -4.27 1.42 -6.61
C ARG A 408 -4.99 1.27 -7.94
N ILE A 409 -4.23 1.23 -9.04
CA ILE A 409 -4.75 0.88 -10.36
C ILE A 409 -4.42 -0.58 -10.66
N ALA A 410 -5.45 -1.34 -11.03
CA ALA A 410 -5.34 -2.65 -11.66
C ALA A 410 -5.66 -2.51 -13.16
N SER A 411 -4.91 -3.20 -14.01
CA SER A 411 -5.09 -3.09 -15.47
C SER A 411 -5.29 -4.46 -16.11
N PHE A 412 -6.29 -4.55 -16.98
CA PHE A 412 -6.70 -5.78 -17.67
C PHE A 412 -6.94 -5.49 -19.16
N GLY A 413 -6.00 -5.89 -20.02
CA GLY A 413 -6.05 -5.50 -21.43
C GLY A 413 -6.14 -3.97 -21.54
N ALA A 414 -7.19 -3.45 -22.17
CA ALA A 414 -7.45 -2.02 -22.35
C ALA A 414 -8.17 -1.33 -21.18
N ILE A 415 -8.46 -2.05 -20.09
CA ILE A 415 -9.22 -1.54 -18.95
C ILE A 415 -8.27 -1.15 -17.82
N ASP A 416 -8.39 0.08 -17.33
CA ASP A 416 -7.83 0.53 -16.06
C ASP A 416 -8.94 0.60 -15.00
N LEU A 417 -8.68 0.01 -13.85
CA LEU A 417 -9.61 -0.12 -12.74
C LEU A 417 -8.96 0.47 -11.48
N ALA A 418 -9.54 1.54 -10.94
CA ALA A 418 -9.20 2.03 -9.62
C ALA A 418 -9.79 1.07 -8.57
N VAL A 419 -8.97 0.68 -7.59
CA VAL A 419 -9.31 -0.23 -6.49
C VAL A 419 -9.01 0.47 -5.17
N LEU A 420 -9.96 0.44 -4.24
CA LEU A 420 -9.88 1.15 -2.96
C LEU A 420 -10.27 0.23 -1.79
N VAL A 421 -9.35 0.12 -0.82
CA VAL A 421 -9.59 -0.52 0.48
C VAL A 421 -9.68 0.55 1.56
N ARG A 422 -10.84 0.69 2.19
CA ARG A 422 -11.10 1.72 3.21
C ARG A 422 -10.86 1.21 4.63
N HIS A 423 -11.73 0.32 5.11
CA HIS A 423 -11.74 -0.17 6.49
C HIS A 423 -11.73 -1.69 6.53
N VAL A 424 -11.27 -2.26 7.66
CA VAL A 424 -11.18 -3.72 7.81
C VAL A 424 -12.53 -4.43 7.71
N ASP A 425 -13.64 -3.75 7.98
CA ASP A 425 -15.01 -4.29 8.04
C ASP A 425 -15.94 -3.71 6.95
N THR A 426 -15.36 -3.17 5.88
CA THR A 426 -16.11 -2.61 4.74
C THR A 426 -15.79 -3.35 3.45
N PRO A 427 -16.66 -3.26 2.41
CA PRO A 427 -16.36 -3.76 1.08
C PRO A 427 -15.05 -3.20 0.50
N VAL A 428 -14.53 -3.89 -0.52
CA VAL A 428 -13.58 -3.30 -1.46
C VAL A 428 -14.37 -2.56 -2.53
N TYR A 429 -13.94 -1.33 -2.83
CA TYR A 429 -14.57 -0.46 -3.80
C TYR A 429 -13.75 -0.38 -5.08
N VAL A 430 -14.42 -0.30 -6.22
CA VAL A 430 -13.76 -0.19 -7.52
C VAL A 430 -14.45 0.82 -8.44
N MET A 431 -13.67 1.47 -9.30
CA MET A 431 -14.14 2.37 -10.36
C MET A 431 -13.42 2.06 -11.67
N ARG A 432 -14.18 1.89 -12.75
CA ARG A 432 -13.65 1.69 -14.09
C ARG A 432 -13.27 3.04 -14.72
N LEU A 433 -12.05 3.15 -15.24
CA LEU A 433 -11.51 4.39 -15.82
C LEU A 433 -11.46 4.38 -17.36
N THR A 434 -11.38 3.20 -18.01
CA THR A 434 -11.39 3.03 -19.48
C THR A 434 -12.28 1.90 -19.97
#